data_AF-A0A839LD63-F1
#
_entry.id   AF-A0A839LD63-F1
#
_cell.length_a   1.000
_cell.length_b   1.000
_cell.length_c   1.000
_cell.angle_alpha   90.00
_cell.angle_beta   90.00
_cell.angle_gamma   90.00
#
_symmetry.space_group_name_H-M   'P 1'
#
loop_
_entity.id
_entity.type
_entity.pdbx_description
1 polymer ?
#
loop_
_entity_poly.entity_id
_entity_poly.type
_entity_poly.pdbx_seq_one_letter_code
_entity_poly.pdbx_strand_id
1 'polypeptide(L)'
;MLKSLALVLGCYVLSVLLVLATDPLLSALFPGDFVQGRIPSETSLMASTGLFIGISILCAWLCARHAPRLPGRHVLWFMVLGELMGIAATIPNWSKGWPHWYWLSWLLSWPLSCWLGLRLARRSAPQREA
;
A
#
# COMPACT_ATOMS: atom_id res chain seq x y z
N MET A 1 -17.15 -16.93 5.49
CA MET A 1 -16.51 -16.41 4.26
C MET A 1 -16.77 -14.91 4.05
N LEU A 2 -18.02 -14.43 4.15
CA LEU A 2 -18.35 -13.01 3.96
C LEU A 2 -17.53 -12.04 4.84
N LYS A 3 -17.39 -12.34 6.13
CA LYS A 3 -16.58 -11.53 7.08
C LYS A 3 -15.11 -11.45 6.66
N SER A 4 -14.57 -12.53 6.12
CA SER A 4 -13.17 -12.59 5.66
C SER A 4 -12.94 -11.75 4.42
N LEU A 5 -13.86 -11.80 3.46
CA LEU A 5 -13.82 -11.01 2.24
C LEU A 5 -14.02 -9.52 2.55
N ALA A 6 -15.02 -9.20 3.40
CA ALA A 6 -15.28 -7.83 3.83
C ALA A 6 -14.07 -7.19 4.53
N LEU A 7 -13.32 -7.97 5.32
CA LEU A 7 -12.10 -7.48 5.94
C LEU A 7 -11.01 -7.16 4.91
N VAL A 8 -10.74 -8.07 3.96
CA VAL A 8 -9.71 -7.85 2.93
C VAL A 8 -10.07 -6.64 2.06
N LEU A 9 -11.33 -6.57 1.60
CA LEU A 9 -11.83 -5.44 0.82
C LEU A 9 -11.81 -4.15 1.63
N GLY A 10 -12.21 -4.18 2.90
CA GLY A 10 -12.18 -3.02 3.78
C GLY A 10 -10.77 -2.48 4.01
N CYS A 11 -9.80 -3.36 4.26
CA CYS A 11 -8.39 -2.96 4.35
C CYS A 11 -7.85 -2.41 3.02
N TYR A 12 -8.28 -2.96 1.89
CA TYR A 12 -7.90 -2.48 0.57
C TYR A 12 -8.47 -1.09 0.29
N VAL A 13 -9.77 -0.89 0.51
CA VAL A 13 -10.41 0.43 0.40
C VAL A 13 -9.73 1.44 1.32
N LEU A 14 -9.43 1.06 2.57
CA LEU A 14 -8.68 1.92 3.50
C LEU A 14 -7.31 2.30 2.94
N SER A 15 -6.57 1.35 2.35
CA SER A 15 -5.26 1.62 1.75
C SER A 15 -5.36 2.62 0.60
N VAL A 16 -6.37 2.47 -0.28
CA VAL A 16 -6.63 3.40 -1.38
C VAL A 16 -6.96 4.79 -0.85
N LEU A 17 -7.87 4.89 0.14
CA LEU A 17 -8.24 6.17 0.72
C LEU A 17 -7.05 6.87 1.39
N LEU A 18 -6.21 6.14 2.10
CA LEU A 18 -5.01 6.69 2.73
C LEU A 18 -3.98 7.14 1.69
N VAL A 19 -3.76 6.36 0.63
CA VAL A 19 -2.86 6.75 -0.47
C VAL A 19 -3.40 8.01 -1.17
N LEU A 20 -4.69 8.10 -1.46
CA LEU A 20 -5.29 9.32 -2.03
C LEU A 20 -5.17 10.51 -1.08
N ALA A 21 -5.22 10.30 0.24
CA ALA A 21 -5.00 11.34 1.22
C ALA A 21 -3.52 11.81 1.29
N THR A 22 -2.57 11.04 0.73
CA THR A 22 -1.18 11.50 0.63
C THR A 22 -1.00 12.60 -0.40
N ASP A 23 -1.84 12.66 -1.44
CA ASP A 23 -1.74 13.68 -2.49
C ASP A 23 -1.86 15.12 -1.94
N PRO A 24 -2.91 15.49 -1.17
CA PRO A 24 -3.00 16.83 -0.58
C PRO A 24 -1.91 17.07 0.47
N LEU A 25 -1.48 16.04 1.20
CA LEU A 25 -0.39 16.15 2.16
C LEU A 25 0.93 16.49 1.46
N LEU A 26 1.25 15.78 0.39
CA LEU A 26 2.46 16.01 -0.41
C LEU A 26 2.40 17.35 -1.14
N SER A 27 1.23 17.75 -1.65
CA SER A 27 1.03 19.07 -2.25
C SER A 27 1.26 20.21 -1.24
N ALA A 28 0.96 19.98 0.04
CA ALA A 28 1.22 20.95 1.10
C ALA A 28 2.70 20.97 1.53
N LEU A 29 3.36 19.80 1.56
CA LEU A 29 4.78 19.66 1.92
C LEU A 29 5.74 20.14 0.81
N PHE A 30 5.35 19.97 -0.44
CA PHE A 30 6.13 20.35 -1.63
C PHE A 30 5.30 21.30 -2.52
N PRO A 31 5.08 22.54 -2.09
CA PRO A 31 4.24 23.48 -2.81
C PRO A 31 4.82 23.75 -4.21
N GLY A 32 3.98 23.59 -5.24
CA GLY A 32 4.34 23.83 -6.65
C GLY A 32 5.00 22.65 -7.37
N ASP A 33 5.17 21.51 -6.69
CA ASP A 33 5.80 20.32 -7.29
C ASP A 33 4.76 19.33 -7.86
N PHE A 34 3.57 19.27 -7.24
CA PHE A 34 2.42 18.48 -7.69
C PHE A 34 1.48 19.30 -8.58
N VAL A 35 1.99 19.80 -9.70
CA VAL A 35 1.23 20.60 -10.68
C VAL A 35 0.87 19.74 -11.90
N GLN A 36 -0.37 19.86 -12.39
CA GLN A 36 -0.85 19.10 -13.54
C GLN A 36 0.05 19.34 -14.76
N GLY A 37 0.49 18.25 -15.39
CA GLY A 37 1.36 18.29 -16.59
C GLY A 37 2.85 18.42 -16.30
N ARG A 38 3.27 18.48 -15.03
CA ARG A 38 4.68 18.41 -14.62
C ARG A 38 4.95 17.12 -13.86
N ILE A 39 6.10 16.50 -14.12
CA ILE A 39 6.59 15.39 -13.31
C ILE A 39 7.18 15.99 -12.02
N PRO A 40 6.73 15.58 -10.83
CA PRO A 40 7.26 16.07 -9.56
C PRO A 40 8.77 15.82 -9.42
N SER A 41 9.44 16.59 -8.57
CA SER A 41 10.86 16.36 -8.27
C SER A 41 11.12 14.96 -7.68
N GLU A 42 12.35 14.48 -7.84
CA GLU A 42 12.77 13.17 -7.33
C GLU A 42 12.52 13.04 -5.82
N THR A 43 12.78 14.10 -5.05
CA THR A 43 12.51 14.15 -3.60
C THR A 43 11.04 13.92 -3.27
N SER A 44 10.13 14.53 -4.05
CA SER A 44 8.68 14.36 -3.88
C SER A 44 8.21 12.96 -4.24
N LEU A 45 8.77 12.36 -5.30
CA LEU A 45 8.48 10.97 -5.68
C LEU A 45 9.00 9.97 -4.63
N MET A 46 10.18 10.22 -4.05
CA MET A 46 10.71 9.44 -2.95
C MET A 46 9.84 9.55 -1.69
N ALA A 47 9.40 10.77 -1.34
CA ALA A 47 8.50 11.00 -0.21
C ALA A 47 7.16 10.28 -0.40
N SER A 48 6.59 10.34 -1.61
CA SER A 48 5.38 9.61 -1.98
C SER A 48 5.55 8.10 -1.84
N THR A 49 6.66 7.55 -2.34
CA THR A 49 7.00 6.13 -2.20
C THR A 49 7.13 5.73 -0.72
N GLY A 50 7.75 6.57 0.11
CA GLY A 50 7.89 6.33 1.54
C GLY A 50 6.53 6.28 2.27
N LEU A 51 5.63 7.22 1.95
CA LEU A 51 4.26 7.23 2.49
C LEU A 51 3.49 5.99 2.04
N PHE A 52 3.58 5.62 0.77
CA PHE A 52 2.97 4.41 0.23
C PHE A 52 3.42 3.16 0.98
N ILE A 53 4.72 3.00 1.22
CA ILE A 53 5.28 1.88 1.99
C ILE A 53 4.71 1.86 3.41
N GLY A 54 4.74 3.00 4.11
CA GLY A 54 4.25 3.10 5.48
C GLY A 54 2.76 2.74 5.60
N ILE A 55 1.93 3.28 4.71
CA ILE A 55 0.50 2.98 4.63
C ILE A 55 0.27 1.50 4.30
N SER A 56 1.01 0.94 3.34
CA SER A 56 0.89 -0.46 2.95
C SER A 56 1.21 -1.41 4.09
N ILE A 57 2.28 -1.15 4.85
CA ILE A 57 2.63 -1.92 6.05
C ILE A 57 1.52 -1.82 7.10
N LEU A 58 1.00 -0.61 7.35
CA LEU A 58 -0.07 -0.38 8.33
C LEU A 58 -1.35 -1.13 7.95
N CYS A 59 -1.79 -1.05 6.69
CA CYS A 59 -3.00 -1.72 6.21
C CYS A 59 -2.83 -3.25 6.23
N ALA A 60 -1.67 -3.77 5.85
CA ALA A 60 -1.39 -5.20 5.95
C ALA A 60 -1.35 -5.70 7.41
N TRP A 61 -0.79 -4.90 8.31
CA TRP A 61 -0.82 -5.17 9.76
C TRP A 61 -2.24 -5.17 10.31
N LEU A 62 -3.08 -4.19 9.93
CA LEU A 62 -4.50 -4.15 10.30
C LEU A 62 -5.25 -5.37 9.77
N CYS A 63 -5.01 -5.75 8.52
CA CYS A 63 -5.61 -6.92 7.90
C CYS A 63 -5.24 -8.20 8.65
N ALA A 64 -3.96 -8.37 9.00
CA ALA A 64 -3.49 -9.50 9.79
C ALA A 64 -4.08 -9.52 11.21
N ARG A 65 -4.17 -8.36 11.87
CA ARG A 65 -4.63 -8.25 13.26
C ARG A 65 -6.11 -8.57 13.43
N HIS A 66 -6.93 -8.19 12.45
CA HIS A 66 -8.39 -8.40 12.49
C HIS A 66 -8.81 -9.69 11.77
N ALA A 67 -7.86 -10.47 11.25
CA ALA A 67 -8.16 -11.71 10.55
C ALA A 67 -8.77 -12.75 11.50
N PRO A 68 -9.98 -13.26 11.24
CA PRO A 68 -10.67 -14.19 12.13
C PRO A 68 -9.99 -15.56 12.23
N ARG A 69 -9.35 -16.03 11.15
CA ARG A 69 -8.60 -17.31 11.11
C ARG A 69 -7.52 -17.22 10.03
N LEU A 70 -6.32 -17.74 10.32
CA LEU A 70 -5.18 -17.81 9.38
C LEU A 70 -4.80 -16.42 8.79
N PRO A 71 -4.21 -15.50 9.60
CA PRO A 71 -3.88 -14.14 9.17
C PRO A 71 -3.03 -14.08 7.90
N GLY A 72 -2.15 -15.08 7.69
CA GLY A 72 -1.36 -15.18 6.47
C GLY A 72 -2.19 -15.30 5.19
N ARG A 73 -3.32 -16.04 5.22
CA ARG A 73 -4.17 -16.21 4.03
C ARG A 73 -4.92 -14.93 3.68
N HIS A 74 -5.32 -14.15 4.68
CA HIS A 74 -5.96 -12.86 4.47
C HIS A 74 -4.99 -11.83 3.88
N VAL A 75 -3.79 -11.73 4.43
CA VAL A 75 -2.74 -10.86 3.87
C VAL A 75 -2.31 -11.30 2.48
N LEU A 76 -2.29 -12.61 2.20
CA LEU A 76 -2.00 -13.11 0.85
C LEU A 76 -3.05 -12.62 -0.17
N TRP A 77 -4.35 -12.73 0.16
CA TRP A 77 -5.41 -12.22 -0.71
C TRP A 77 -5.36 -10.70 -0.87
N PHE A 78 -5.08 -9.97 0.22
CA PHE A 78 -4.85 -8.53 0.18
C PHE A 78 -3.67 -8.16 -0.74
N MET A 79 -2.57 -8.90 -0.63
CA MET A 79 -1.39 -8.73 -1.46
C MET A 79 -1.71 -8.96 -2.95
N VAL A 80 -2.36 -10.08 -3.29
CA VAL A 80 -2.75 -10.39 -4.68
C VAL A 80 -3.70 -9.34 -5.24
N LEU A 81 -4.70 -8.91 -4.47
CA LEU A 81 -5.64 -7.88 -4.92
C LEU A 81 -4.92 -6.56 -5.21
N GLY A 82 -4.04 -6.12 -4.31
CA GLY A 82 -3.29 -4.89 -4.49
C GLY A 82 -2.29 -4.94 -5.65
N GLU A 83 -1.62 -6.08 -5.85
CA GLU A 83 -0.74 -6.28 -7.01
C GLU A 83 -1.49 -6.18 -8.33
N LEU A 84 -2.63 -6.86 -8.45
CA LEU A 84 -3.45 -6.80 -9.66
C LEU A 84 -3.86 -5.36 -9.99
N MET A 85 -4.25 -4.60 -8.97
CA MET A 85 -4.63 -3.19 -9.11
C MET A 85 -3.42 -2.29 -9.41
N GLY A 86 -2.26 -2.56 -8.80
CA GLY A 86 -1.00 -1.87 -9.08
C GLY A 86 -0.53 -2.08 -10.52
N ILE A 87 -0.63 -3.30 -11.04
CA ILE A 87 -0.34 -3.63 -12.44
C ILE A 87 -1.34 -2.91 -13.36
N ALA A 88 -2.64 -2.99 -13.05
CA ALA A 88 -3.69 -2.31 -13.81
C ALA A 88 -3.52 -0.79 -13.83
N ALA A 89 -2.96 -0.19 -12.77
CA ALA A 89 -2.60 1.23 -12.74
C ALA A 89 -1.27 1.52 -13.47
N THR A 90 -0.30 0.61 -13.43
CA THR A 90 1.02 0.80 -14.03
C THR A 90 0.98 0.74 -15.55
N ILE A 91 0.33 -0.26 -16.14
CA ILE A 91 0.27 -0.47 -17.59
C ILE A 91 -0.17 0.80 -18.36
N PRO A 92 -1.31 1.46 -18.04
CA PRO A 92 -1.75 2.64 -18.77
C PRO A 92 -0.92 3.90 -18.47
N ASN A 93 -0.17 3.92 -17.37
CA ASN A 93 0.68 5.06 -17.01
C ASN A 93 2.14 4.89 -17.43
N TRP A 94 2.53 3.70 -17.88
CA TRP A 94 3.89 3.35 -18.27
C TRP A 94 4.45 4.28 -19.36
N SER A 95 3.64 4.62 -20.37
CA SER A 95 4.07 5.44 -21.50
C SER A 95 3.88 6.95 -21.31
N LYS A 96 3.45 7.41 -20.13
CA LYS A 96 3.10 8.83 -19.88
C LYS A 96 4.29 9.70 -19.46
N GLY A 97 5.52 9.24 -19.70
CA GLY A 97 6.75 9.98 -19.38
C GLY A 97 7.14 10.00 -17.91
N TRP A 98 6.40 9.31 -17.03
CA TRP A 98 6.77 9.17 -15.63
C TRP A 98 8.01 8.28 -15.47
N PRO A 99 8.86 8.52 -14.47
CA PRO A 99 10.04 7.69 -14.25
C PRO A 99 9.64 6.23 -14.01
N HIS A 100 10.12 5.30 -14.84
CA HIS A 100 9.75 3.88 -14.72
C HIS A 100 10.12 3.28 -13.37
N TRP A 101 11.20 3.77 -12.75
CA TRP A 101 11.62 3.34 -11.42
C TRP A 101 10.54 3.58 -10.36
N TYR A 102 9.72 4.63 -10.51
CA TYR A 102 8.67 4.98 -9.55
C TYR A 102 7.52 3.96 -9.59
N TRP A 103 7.09 3.56 -10.78
CA TRP A 103 6.08 2.51 -10.92
C TRP A 103 6.61 1.14 -10.46
N LEU A 104 7.87 0.83 -10.80
CA LEU A 104 8.53 -0.39 -10.34
C LEU A 104 8.70 -0.41 -8.82
N SER A 105 9.03 0.73 -8.19
CA SER A 105 9.19 0.79 -6.74
C SER A 105 7.86 0.52 -6.04
N TRP A 106 6.75 1.00 -6.57
CA TRP A 106 5.41 0.70 -6.04
C TRP A 106 5.05 -0.78 -6.16
N LEU A 107 5.27 -1.39 -7.32
CA LEU A 107 5.04 -2.83 -7.54
C LEU A 107 5.93 -3.72 -6.67
N LEU A 108 7.20 -3.36 -6.49
CA LEU A 108 8.12 -4.15 -5.68
C LEU A 108 7.90 -3.94 -4.18
N SER A 109 7.52 -2.74 -3.78
CA SER A 109 7.37 -2.40 -2.37
C SER A 109 6.07 -2.92 -1.77
N TRP A 110 5.02 -3.13 -2.56
CA TRP A 110 3.73 -3.62 -2.07
C TRP A 110 3.82 -5.03 -1.44
N PRO A 111 4.38 -6.07 -2.08
CA PRO A 111 4.48 -7.41 -1.50
C PRO A 111 5.39 -7.43 -0.27
N LEU A 112 6.49 -6.67 -0.32
CA LEU A 112 7.42 -6.51 0.79
C LEU A 112 6.73 -5.86 1.99
N SER A 113 5.94 -4.80 1.75
CA SER A 113 5.16 -4.11 2.77
C SER A 113 4.10 -5.02 3.38
N CYS A 114 3.40 -5.81 2.55
CA CYS A 114 2.43 -6.80 3.02
C CYS A 114 3.07 -7.83 3.95
N TRP A 115 4.22 -8.35 3.56
CA TRP A 115 4.97 -9.32 4.36
C TRP A 115 5.49 -8.73 5.67
N LEU A 116 5.99 -7.49 5.65
CA LEU A 116 6.41 -6.77 6.86
C LEU A 116 5.24 -6.55 7.81
N GLY A 117 4.09 -6.07 7.31
CA GLY A 117 2.88 -5.89 8.10
C GLY A 117 2.42 -7.18 8.78
N LEU A 118 2.46 -8.30 8.06
CA LEU A 118 2.16 -9.62 8.62
C LEU A 118 3.16 -10.04 9.71
N ARG A 119 4.46 -9.83 9.50
CA ARG A 119 5.49 -10.14 10.51
C ARG A 119 5.32 -9.31 11.77
N LEU A 120 5.06 -8.02 11.63
CA LEU A 120 4.80 -7.12 12.75
C LEU A 120 3.55 -7.57 13.52
N ALA A 121 2.46 -7.92 12.82
CA ALA A 121 1.23 -8.37 13.48
C ALA A 121 1.44 -9.66 14.28
N ARG A 122 2.25 -10.59 13.76
CA ARG A 122 2.62 -11.83 14.47
C ARG A 122 3.45 -11.57 15.72
N ARG A 123 4.37 -10.58 15.68
CA ARG A 123 5.16 -10.18 16.86
C ARG A 123 4.32 -9.47 17.92
N SER A 124 3.30 -8.72 17.50
CA SER A 124 2.38 -8.02 18.40
C SER A 124 1.29 -8.91 18.99
N ALA A 125 1.10 -10.14 18.46
CA ALA A 125 0.22 -11.11 19.08
C ALA A 125 0.89 -11.60 20.37
N PRO A 126 0.32 -11.33 21.56
CA PRO A 126 0.87 -11.86 22.79
C PRO A 126 0.89 -13.38 22.69
N GLN A 127 1.92 -13.98 23.27
CA GLN A 127 2.03 -15.40 23.58
C GLN A 127 0.84 -15.80 24.48
N ARG A 128 -0.36 -15.90 23.92
CA ARG A 128 -1.53 -16.47 24.57
C ARG A 128 -1.48 -17.97 24.30
N GLU A 129 -1.01 -18.66 25.34
CA GLU A 129 -1.22 -20.09 25.62
C GLU A 129 -0.29 -21.05 24.86
N ALA A 130 0.85 -21.33 25.51
CA ALA A 130 1.35 -22.70 25.64
C ALA A 130 1.20 -23.10 27.11
#